data_AF-A0A6P0DQ04-F1
#
_entry.id   AF-A0A6P0DQ04-F1
#
_cell.length_a   1.000
_cell.length_b   1.000
_cell.length_c   1.000
_cell.angle_alpha   90.00
_cell.angle_beta   90.00
_cell.angle_gamma   90.00
#
_symmetry.space_group_name_H-M   'P 1'
#
loop_
_entity.id
_entity.type
_entity.pdbx_description
1 polymer ?
#
loop_
_entity_poly.entity_id
_entity_poly.type
_entity_poly.pdbx_seq_one_letter_code
_entity_poly.pdbx_strand_id
1 'polypeptide(L)'
;MVRDLVWRFYKALKAYQQCPSPQSAPAFRRRFDRIFTLRTGYEALDTLLERLHRRKNELLKVLEYPGIPLHTNASENALRTFVTKRKISGGTMSQDGRVARDVMLGLMKTCQKLGLSFWHYLGDRLGIGDEDHLVAPLASMVAARA
;
A
#
# COMPACT_ATOMS: atom_id res chain seq x y z
N MET A 1 8.50 25.04 -10.66
CA MET A 1 8.49 25.68 -9.34
C MET A 1 7.83 24.83 -8.25
N VAL A 2 6.49 24.68 -8.20
CA VAL A 2 5.81 23.89 -7.13
C VAL A 2 6.23 22.42 -7.14
N ARG A 3 6.30 21.80 -8.32
CA ARG A 3 6.80 20.42 -8.50
C ARG A 3 8.17 20.22 -7.85
N ASP A 4 9.09 21.15 -8.06
CA ASP A 4 10.47 21.05 -7.56
C ASP A 4 10.51 21.21 -6.03
N LEU A 5 9.66 22.08 -5.46
CA LEU A 5 9.50 22.22 -4.02
C LEU A 5 9.00 20.93 -3.37
N VAL A 6 7.96 20.31 -3.95
CA VAL A 6 7.39 19.04 -3.49
C VAL A 6 8.44 17.93 -3.57
N TRP A 7 9.16 17.80 -4.68
CA TRP A 7 10.22 16.79 -4.81
C TRP A 7 11.37 16.98 -3.82
N ARG A 8 11.83 18.23 -3.61
CA ARG A 8 12.86 18.52 -2.61
C ARG A 8 12.37 18.22 -1.19
N PHE A 9 11.10 18.48 -0.90
CA PHE A 9 10.48 18.14 0.38
C PHE A 9 10.41 16.63 0.58
N TYR A 10 9.95 15.89 -0.43
CA TYR A 10 9.92 14.42 -0.40
C TYR A 10 11.30 13.81 -0.22
N LYS A 11 12.32 14.30 -0.93
CA LYS A 11 13.72 13.86 -0.75
C LYS A 11 14.20 14.10 0.69
N ALA A 12 13.85 15.24 1.28
CA ALA A 12 14.19 15.54 2.68
C ALA A 12 13.46 14.60 3.66
N LEU A 13 12.20 14.25 3.42
CA LEU A 13 11.48 13.25 4.22
C LEU A 13 12.14 11.86 4.13
N LYS A 14 12.59 11.46 2.94
CA LYS A 14 13.36 10.20 2.78
C LYS A 14 14.66 10.23 3.59
N ALA A 15 15.37 11.36 3.60
CA ALA A 15 16.59 11.51 4.39
C ALA A 15 16.29 11.45 5.90
N TYR A 16 15.22 12.12 6.35
CA TYR A 16 14.73 12.01 7.73
C TYR A 16 14.42 10.57 8.11
N GLN A 17 13.84 9.78 7.20
CA GLN A 17 13.54 8.37 7.44
C GLN A 17 14.80 7.54 7.78
N GLN A 18 15.93 7.87 7.16
CA GLN A 18 17.21 7.19 7.37
C GLN A 18 17.91 7.64 8.66
N CYS A 19 17.76 8.90 9.03
CA CYS A 19 18.38 9.48 10.22
C CYS A 19 17.38 10.44 10.91
N PRO A 20 16.41 9.91 11.68
CA PRO A 20 15.36 10.73 12.27
C PRO A 20 15.91 11.63 13.35
N SER A 21 15.58 12.92 13.28
CA SER A 21 15.91 13.92 14.30
C SER A 21 14.63 14.60 14.77
N PRO A 22 14.08 14.23 15.94
CA PRO A 22 12.83 14.79 16.45
C PRO A 22 12.82 16.32 16.53
N GLN A 23 13.98 16.92 16.81
CA GLN A 23 14.18 18.37 16.86
C GLN A 23 13.91 19.06 15.51
N SER A 24 14.09 18.34 14.40
CA SER A 24 13.84 18.86 13.05
C SER A 24 12.37 18.73 12.60
N ALA A 25 11.55 17.92 13.28
CA ALA A 25 10.16 17.67 12.89
C ALA A 25 9.30 18.96 12.79
N PRO A 26 9.42 19.95 13.71
CA PRO A 26 8.73 21.23 13.56
C PRO A 26 9.11 22.01 12.29
N ALA A 27 10.36 21.89 11.82
CA ALA A 27 10.78 22.51 10.56
C ALA A 27 10.13 21.84 9.34
N PHE A 28 9.98 20.50 9.35
CA PHE A 28 9.22 19.80 8.31
C PHE A 28 7.75 20.22 8.28
N ARG A 29 7.10 20.34 9.44
CA ARG A 29 5.70 20.79 9.53
C ARG A 29 5.50 22.20 8.96
N ARG A 30 6.38 23.15 9.32
CA ARG A 30 6.35 24.53 8.77
C ARG A 30 6.64 24.58 7.27
N ARG A 31 7.61 23.78 6.81
CA ARG A 31 7.94 23.69 5.38
C ARG A 31 6.81 23.09 4.57
N PHE A 32 6.09 22.12 5.13
CA PHE A 32 4.88 21.57 4.53
C PHE A 32 3.82 22.67 4.34
N ASP A 33 3.49 23.42 5.39
CA ASP A 33 2.52 24.53 5.28
C ASP A 33 2.91 25.49 4.16
N ARG A 34 4.17 25.96 4.16
CA ARG A 34 4.67 26.89 3.14
C ARG A 34 4.50 26.39 1.71
N ILE A 35 4.59 25.08 1.45
CA ILE A 35 4.47 24.50 0.11
C ILE A 35 3.00 24.33 -0.27
N PHE A 36 2.18 23.79 0.64
CA PHE A 36 0.81 23.38 0.34
C PHE A 36 -0.23 24.49 0.55
N THR A 37 0.17 25.66 1.05
CA THR A 37 -0.66 26.88 1.05
C THR A 37 -0.33 27.84 -0.10
N LEU A 38 0.56 27.46 -1.02
CA LEU A 38 0.87 28.29 -2.19
C LEU A 38 -0.37 28.45 -3.07
N ARG A 39 -0.57 29.66 -3.59
CA ARG A 39 -1.52 29.96 -4.65
C ARG A 39 -0.77 30.04 -5.97
N THR A 40 -1.18 29.22 -6.93
CA THR A 40 -0.50 29.09 -8.23
C THR A 40 -1.23 29.83 -9.34
N GLY A 41 -2.49 30.22 -9.12
CA GLY A 41 -3.35 30.80 -10.14
C GLY A 41 -3.97 29.74 -11.07
N TYR A 42 -3.66 28.46 -10.86
CA TYR A 42 -4.30 27.34 -11.55
C TYR A 42 -5.19 26.57 -10.59
N GLU A 43 -6.50 26.71 -10.77
CA GLU A 43 -7.54 26.24 -9.84
C GLU A 43 -7.41 24.75 -9.49
N ALA A 44 -7.17 23.89 -10.49
CA ALA A 44 -7.06 22.45 -10.26
C ALA A 44 -5.84 22.10 -9.38
N LEU A 45 -4.72 22.80 -9.56
CA LEU A 45 -3.53 22.62 -8.73
C LEU A 45 -3.74 23.19 -7.33
N ASP A 46 -4.34 24.37 -7.21
CA ASP A 46 -4.62 24.99 -5.90
C ASP A 46 -5.58 24.12 -5.07
N THR A 47 -6.60 23.53 -5.71
CA THR A 47 -7.53 22.57 -5.09
C THR A 47 -6.79 21.32 -4.61
N LEU A 48 -5.84 20.81 -5.40
CA LEU A 48 -5.02 19.66 -5.03
C LEU A 48 -4.12 19.98 -3.83
N LEU A 49 -3.45 21.13 -3.84
CA LEU A 49 -2.59 21.57 -2.74
C LEU A 49 -3.38 21.71 -1.44
N GLU A 50 -4.58 22.30 -1.50
CA GLU A 50 -5.47 22.43 -0.34
C GLU A 50 -5.91 21.07 0.20
N ARG A 51 -6.29 20.13 -0.67
CA ARG A 51 -6.65 18.76 -0.26
C ARG A 51 -5.50 18.05 0.44
N LEU A 52 -4.28 18.21 -0.06
CA LEU A 52 -3.08 17.66 0.58
C LEU A 52 -2.78 18.37 1.90
N HIS A 53 -2.97 19.68 1.96
CA HIS A 53 -2.78 20.47 3.18
C HIS A 53 -3.68 19.98 4.33
N ARG A 54 -4.96 19.74 4.04
CA ARG A 54 -5.92 19.19 5.02
C ARG A 54 -5.49 17.84 5.61
N ARG A 55 -4.70 17.05 4.87
CA ARG A 55 -4.19 15.73 5.30
C ARG A 55 -2.79 15.79 5.90
N LYS A 56 -2.30 16.97 6.29
CA LYS A 56 -0.95 17.18 6.85
C LYS A 56 -0.57 16.17 7.93
N ASN A 57 -1.46 15.92 8.89
CA ASN A 57 -1.18 15.03 10.01
C ASN A 57 -0.96 13.58 9.57
N GLU A 58 -1.71 13.13 8.55
CA GLU A 58 -1.53 11.80 7.96
C GLU A 58 -0.24 11.72 7.14
N LEU A 59 0.01 12.72 6.29
CA LEU A 59 1.14 12.75 5.36
C LEU A 59 2.49 12.93 6.06
N LEU A 60 2.50 13.50 7.26
CA LEU A 60 3.70 13.71 8.08
C LEU A 60 3.86 12.70 9.22
N LYS A 61 3.07 11.61 9.24
CA LYS A 61 3.13 10.58 10.28
C LYS A 61 4.51 9.91 10.39
N VAL A 62 5.27 9.91 9.30
CA VAL A 62 6.68 9.45 9.25
C VAL A 62 7.60 10.18 10.21
N LEU A 63 7.26 11.42 10.61
CA LEU A 63 8.04 12.19 11.57
C LEU A 63 7.95 11.59 12.99
N GLU A 64 6.84 10.90 13.28
CA GLU A 64 6.58 10.19 14.54
C GLU A 64 6.99 8.71 14.43
N TYR A 65 6.77 8.09 13.26
CA TYR A 65 7.07 6.69 13.00
C TYR A 65 7.94 6.53 11.75
N PRO A 66 9.27 6.70 11.86
CA PRO A 66 10.16 6.65 10.69
C PRO A 66 10.11 5.32 9.92
N GLY A 67 9.71 4.22 10.56
CA GLY A 67 9.56 2.92 9.91
C GLY A 67 8.44 2.83 8.87
N ILE A 68 7.48 3.77 8.84
CA ILE A 68 6.37 3.70 7.89
C ILE A 68 6.81 4.15 6.49
N PRO A 69 6.37 3.48 5.41
CA PRO A 69 6.64 3.95 4.05
C PRO A 69 6.00 5.31 3.77
N LEU A 70 6.71 6.16 3.02
CA LEU A 70 6.19 7.44 2.51
C LEU A 70 5.23 7.30 1.31
N HIS A 71 4.92 6.07 0.91
CA HIS A 71 4.13 5.75 -0.28
C HIS A 71 3.15 4.62 -0.02
N THR A 72 2.10 4.56 -0.82
CA THR A 72 1.03 3.56 -0.74
C THR A 72 1.24 2.34 -1.64
N ASN A 73 2.44 2.16 -2.22
CA ASN A 73 2.75 1.11 -3.19
C ASN A 73 2.30 -0.30 -2.75
N ALA A 74 2.51 -0.66 -1.47
CA ALA A 74 2.11 -1.96 -0.95
C ALA A 74 0.58 -2.14 -0.98
N SER A 75 -0.17 -1.13 -0.54
CA SER A 75 -1.63 -1.11 -0.56
C SER A 75 -2.18 -1.12 -1.98
N GLU A 76 -1.60 -0.32 -2.88
CA GLU A 76 -1.97 -0.30 -4.30
C GLU A 76 -1.70 -1.65 -4.98
N ASN A 77 -0.57 -2.28 -4.69
CA ASN A 77 -0.24 -3.60 -5.21
C ASN A 77 -1.20 -4.69 -4.70
N ALA A 78 -1.68 -4.57 -3.45
CA ALA A 78 -2.69 -5.47 -2.91
C ALA A 78 -4.02 -5.34 -3.66
N LEU A 79 -4.43 -4.12 -4.02
CA LEU A 79 -5.68 -3.85 -4.75
C LEU A 79 -5.59 -4.14 -6.25
N ARG A 80 -4.38 -4.08 -6.84
CA ARG A 80 -4.17 -4.20 -8.30
C ARG A 80 -4.81 -5.46 -8.87
N THR A 81 -4.59 -6.62 -8.25
CA THR A 81 -5.12 -7.88 -8.75
C THR A 81 -6.66 -7.90 -8.75
N PHE A 82 -7.29 -7.31 -7.74
CA PHE A 82 -8.74 -7.17 -7.68
C PHE A 82 -9.26 -6.29 -8.82
N VAL A 83 -8.66 -5.12 -9.03
CA VAL A 83 -9.05 -4.19 -10.10
C VAL A 83 -8.86 -4.81 -11.48
N THR A 84 -7.74 -5.50 -11.72
CA THR A 84 -7.49 -6.24 -12.97
C THR A 84 -8.52 -7.33 -13.19
N LYS A 85 -8.82 -8.16 -12.17
CA LYS A 85 -9.83 -9.21 -12.28
C LYS A 85 -11.20 -8.63 -12.62
N ARG A 86 -11.62 -7.56 -11.93
CA ARG A 86 -12.88 -6.87 -12.20
C ARG A 86 -12.94 -6.31 -13.62
N LYS A 87 -11.85 -5.73 -14.12
CA LYS A 87 -11.75 -5.19 -15.47
C LYS A 87 -11.93 -6.28 -16.53
N ILE A 88 -11.33 -7.45 -16.32
CA ILE A 88 -11.40 -8.58 -17.27
C ILE A 88 -12.76 -9.28 -17.21
N SER A 89 -13.34 -9.46 -16.02
CA SER A 89 -14.56 -10.27 -15.85
C SER A 89 -15.87 -9.46 -15.88
N GLY A 90 -15.81 -8.14 -16.01
CA GLY A 90 -16.99 -7.27 -15.85
C GLY A 90 -17.54 -7.19 -14.42
N GLY A 91 -16.80 -7.71 -13.43
CA GLY A 91 -17.26 -7.81 -12.03
C GLY A 91 -17.82 -9.19 -11.69
N THR A 92 -18.65 -9.24 -10.64
CA THR A 92 -19.30 -10.46 -10.11
C THR A 92 -20.81 -10.24 -10.10
N MET A 93 -21.57 -11.20 -10.62
CA MET A 93 -23.03 -11.08 -10.83
C MET A 93 -23.87 -11.71 -9.71
N SER A 94 -23.24 -12.42 -8.78
CA SER A 94 -23.90 -13.03 -7.62
C SER A 94 -23.08 -12.83 -6.35
N GLN A 95 -23.72 -13.02 -5.20
CA GLN A 95 -23.05 -13.00 -3.90
C GLN A 95 -22.04 -14.15 -3.80
N ASP A 96 -22.41 -15.35 -4.24
CA ASP A 96 -21.52 -16.51 -4.23
C ASP A 96 -20.29 -16.29 -5.10
N GLY A 97 -20.46 -15.67 -6.29
CA GLY A 97 -19.33 -15.31 -7.15
C GLY A 97 -18.42 -14.26 -6.53
N ARG A 98 -18.96 -13.33 -5.73
CA ARG A 98 -18.19 -12.36 -4.94
C ARG A 98 -17.35 -13.07 -3.88
N VAL A 99 -17.99 -13.94 -3.10
CA VAL A 99 -17.33 -14.72 -2.04
C VAL A 99 -16.22 -15.59 -2.63
N ALA A 100 -16.52 -16.36 -3.68
CA ALA A 100 -15.54 -17.22 -4.34
C ALA A 100 -14.33 -16.41 -4.85
N ARG A 101 -14.55 -15.27 -5.50
CA ARG A 101 -13.46 -14.39 -5.94
C ARG A 101 -12.61 -13.91 -4.77
N ASP A 102 -13.24 -13.39 -3.72
CA ASP A 102 -12.53 -12.75 -2.61
C ASP A 102 -11.72 -13.79 -1.82
N VAL A 103 -12.27 -14.99 -1.62
CA VAL A 103 -11.56 -16.14 -1.03
C VAL A 103 -10.37 -16.54 -1.89
N MET A 104 -10.56 -16.80 -3.19
CA MET A 104 -9.49 -17.27 -4.08
C MET A 104 -8.38 -16.22 -4.22
N LEU A 105 -8.71 -14.94 -4.33
CA LEU A 105 -7.72 -13.86 -4.35
C LEU A 105 -6.97 -13.76 -3.02
N GLY A 106 -7.66 -13.90 -1.88
CA GLY A 106 -7.05 -13.92 -0.56
C GLY A 106 -6.03 -15.05 -0.39
N LEU A 107 -6.43 -16.28 -0.76
CA LEU A 107 -5.54 -17.46 -0.73
C LEU A 107 -4.31 -17.27 -1.62
N MET A 108 -4.52 -16.85 -2.87
CA MET A 108 -3.42 -16.59 -3.81
C MET A 108 -2.44 -15.53 -3.31
N LYS A 109 -2.95 -14.41 -2.77
CA LYS A 109 -2.10 -13.34 -2.22
C LYS A 109 -1.35 -13.77 -0.97
N THR A 110 -1.94 -14.63 -0.16
CA THR A 110 -1.30 -15.17 1.05
C THR A 110 -0.18 -16.12 0.66
N CYS A 111 -0.41 -17.04 -0.29
CA CYS A 111 0.63 -17.90 -0.86
C CYS A 111 1.80 -17.07 -1.41
N GLN A 112 1.50 -16.02 -2.20
CA GLN A 112 2.52 -15.12 -2.75
C GLN A 112 3.37 -14.44 -1.66
N LYS A 113 2.75 -13.97 -0.57
CA LYS A 113 3.47 -13.37 0.56
C LYS A 113 4.33 -14.38 1.33
N LEU A 114 3.90 -15.65 1.36
CA LEU A 114 4.65 -16.73 2.01
C LEU A 114 5.76 -17.32 1.12
N GLY A 115 5.80 -16.97 -0.17
CA GLY A 115 6.73 -17.54 -1.14
C GLY A 115 6.31 -18.91 -1.67
N LEU A 116 5.01 -19.22 -1.62
CA LEU A 116 4.43 -20.51 -2.01
C LEU A 116 3.76 -20.42 -3.39
N SER A 117 3.77 -21.54 -4.12
CA SER A 117 2.95 -21.72 -5.30
C SER A 117 1.47 -21.84 -4.90
N PHE A 118 0.63 -20.93 -5.38
CA PHE A 118 -0.82 -21.01 -5.19
C PHE A 118 -1.40 -22.31 -5.76
N TRP A 119 -0.87 -22.78 -6.89
CA TRP A 119 -1.35 -24.01 -7.53
C TRP A 119 -0.99 -25.26 -6.74
N HIS A 120 0.22 -25.32 -6.15
CA HIS A 120 0.57 -26.42 -5.25
C HIS A 120 -0.31 -26.40 -3.99
N TYR A 121 -0.54 -25.23 -3.41
CA TYR A 121 -1.46 -25.09 -2.28
C TYR A 121 -2.90 -25.55 -2.63
N LEU A 122 -3.41 -25.14 -3.80
CA LEU A 122 -4.76 -25.53 -4.22
C LEU A 122 -4.83 -27.04 -4.53
N GLY A 123 -3.80 -27.58 -5.18
CA GLY A 123 -3.68 -29.01 -5.48
C GLY A 123 -3.66 -29.86 -4.21
N ASP A 124 -2.84 -29.49 -3.22
CA ASP A 124 -2.78 -30.11 -1.89
C ASP A 124 -4.17 -30.13 -1.22
N ARG A 125 -4.89 -29.00 -1.22
CA ARG A 125 -6.23 -28.91 -0.62
C ARG A 125 -7.31 -29.71 -1.35
N LEU A 126 -7.12 -29.99 -2.64
CA LEU A 126 -8.05 -30.75 -3.47
C LEU A 126 -7.62 -32.22 -3.64
N GLY A 127 -6.45 -32.63 -3.13
CA GLY A 127 -5.90 -33.96 -3.36
C GLY A 127 -5.45 -34.21 -4.82
N ILE A 128 -5.07 -33.15 -5.55
CA ILE A 128 -4.70 -33.19 -6.99
C ILE A 128 -3.17 -33.02 -7.15
N GLY A 129 -2.35 -33.63 -6.30
CA GLY A 129 -0.88 -33.50 -6.38
C GLY A 129 -0.14 -34.69 -5.79
N ASP A 130 1.16 -34.79 -6.10
CA ASP A 130 2.06 -35.79 -5.53
C ASP A 130 2.30 -35.53 -4.03
N GLU A 131 2.50 -36.58 -3.23
CA GLU A 131 2.75 -36.51 -1.78
C GLU A 131 3.92 -35.58 -1.39
N ASP A 132 4.79 -35.24 -2.36
CA ASP A 132 5.95 -34.37 -2.19
C ASP A 132 5.62 -32.86 -2.05
N HIS A 133 4.37 -32.45 -2.28
CA HIS A 133 3.95 -31.03 -2.27
C HIS A 133 2.98 -30.67 -1.14
N LEU A 134 3.09 -31.33 0.02
CA LEU A 134 2.28 -31.01 1.19
C LEU A 134 2.54 -29.58 1.67
N VAL A 135 1.49 -28.74 1.63
CA VAL A 135 1.57 -27.36 2.08
C VAL A 135 0.90 -27.24 3.44
N ALA A 136 1.64 -26.79 4.45
CA ALA A 136 1.09 -26.51 5.77
C ALA A 136 -0.08 -25.50 5.69
N PRO A 137 -1.07 -25.55 6.61
CA PRO A 137 -2.16 -24.60 6.64
C PRO A 137 -1.66 -23.14 6.62
N LEU A 138 -2.20 -22.30 5.73
CA LEU A 138 -1.71 -20.92 5.61
C LEU A 138 -1.80 -20.16 6.94
N ALA A 139 -2.82 -20.43 7.75
CA ALA A 139 -3.01 -19.81 9.05
C ALA A 139 -1.85 -20.11 10.01
N SER A 140 -1.35 -21.36 10.07
CA SER A 140 -0.22 -21.70 10.94
C SER A 140 1.08 -21.07 10.43
N MET A 141 1.28 -21.01 9.11
CA MET A 141 2.45 -20.35 8.52
C MET A 141 2.45 -18.84 8.74
N VAL A 142 1.28 -18.20 8.72
CA VAL A 142 1.14 -16.76 9.04
C VAL A 142 1.42 -16.53 10.52
N ALA A 143 0.87 -17.35 11.41
CA ALA A 143 1.10 -17.24 12.85
C ALA A 143 2.59 -17.44 13.22
N ALA A 144 3.29 -18.33 12.53
CA ALA A 144 4.73 -18.55 12.74
C ALA A 144 5.63 -17.39 12.30
N ARG A 145 5.11 -16.41 11.54
CA ARG A 145 5.85 -15.23 11.05
C ARG A 145 5.46 -13.92 11.77
N ALA A 146 4.47 -13.96 12.65
CA ALA A 146 3.98 -12.82 13.42
C ALA A 146 4.81 -12.64 14.70
#